data_AF-T0UN11-F1
#
_entry.id   AF-T0UN11-F1
#
_cell.length_a   1.000
_cell.length_b   1.000
_cell.length_c   1.000
_cell.angle_alpha   90.00
_cell.angle_beta   90.00
_cell.angle_gamma   90.00
#
_symmetry.space_group_name_H-M   'P 1'
#
loop_
_entity.id
_entity.type
_entity.pdbx_description
1 polymer ?
#
loop_
_entity_poly.entity_id
_entity_poly.type
_entity_poly.pdbx_seq_one_letter_code
_entity_poly.pdbx_strand_id
1 'polypeptide(L)'
;MGRMIPGRIRNQGIELYEQGLVDIISTREDLIQAKVDKHHLQYSLEDEQVRCDCDFFAKKKYCEHLAAVEYYLKNNTEGKELSDELSSHQENQQETKKNTSFGSVFLDGLVINDDDTTKYRLAAYGSQSPYSSDYWWTLKINRLPDERAYVVRDIKAFLTVVRNEGYYQIGKIILNLYH
;
A
#
# COMPACT_ATOMS: atom_id res chain seq x y z
N MET A 1 -2.24 4.81 4.02
CA MET A 1 -3.11 4.37 5.14
C MET A 1 -2.87 5.33 6.29
N GLY A 2 -3.85 6.15 6.68
CA GLY A 2 -3.64 7.20 7.67
C GLY A 2 -3.34 6.65 9.07
N ARG A 3 -2.41 7.29 9.77
CA ARG A 3 -2.06 7.01 11.17
C ARG A 3 -3.30 6.98 12.08
N MET A 4 -3.48 5.92 12.85
CA MET A 4 -4.61 5.79 13.77
C MET A 4 -4.36 6.59 15.06
N ILE A 5 -4.99 7.76 15.18
CA ILE A 5 -4.96 8.59 16.41
C ILE A 5 -6.07 8.11 17.37
N PRO A 6 -5.77 7.78 18.63
CA PRO A 6 -6.78 7.41 19.62
C PRO A 6 -7.82 8.51 19.83
N GLY A 7 -9.09 8.13 20.02
CA GLY A 7 -10.21 9.08 20.14
C GLY A 7 -10.02 10.16 21.21
N ARG A 8 -9.43 9.80 22.37
CA ARG A 8 -9.09 10.77 23.43
C ARG A 8 -8.17 11.89 22.94
N ILE A 9 -7.11 11.53 22.21
CA ILE A 9 -6.13 12.50 21.68
C ILE A 9 -6.77 13.34 20.57
N ARG A 10 -7.65 12.74 19.77
CA ARG A 10 -8.40 13.48 18.74
C ARG A 10 -9.27 14.56 19.37
N ASN A 11 -10.01 14.26 20.44
CA ASN A 11 -10.84 15.25 21.12
C ASN A 11 -9.99 16.39 21.70
N GLN A 12 -8.82 16.09 22.29
CA GLN A 12 -7.89 17.11 22.77
C GLN A 12 -7.39 18.03 21.64
N GLY A 13 -7.15 17.49 20.44
CA GLY A 13 -6.81 18.29 19.26
C GLY A 13 -7.96 19.19 18.81
N ILE A 14 -9.21 18.71 18.86
CA ILE A 14 -10.41 19.51 18.55
C ILE A 14 -10.53 20.68 19.52
N GLU A 15 -10.33 20.44 20.81
CA GLU A 15 -10.34 21.49 21.84
C GLU A 15 -9.29 22.59 21.56
N LEU A 16 -8.08 22.22 21.12
CA LEU A 16 -7.04 23.20 20.74
C LEU A 16 -7.45 24.03 19.51
N TYR A 17 -8.12 23.42 18.54
CA TYR A 17 -8.66 24.13 17.38
C TYR A 17 -9.79 25.09 17.78
N GLU A 18 -10.75 24.64 18.59
CA GLU A 18 -11.87 25.46 19.06
C GLU A 18 -11.42 26.65 19.92
N GLN A 19 -10.30 26.51 20.63
CA GLN A 19 -9.64 27.60 21.36
C GLN A 19 -8.92 28.60 20.45
N GLY A 20 -8.86 28.36 19.13
CA GLY A 20 -8.17 29.22 18.18
C GLY A 20 -6.65 29.18 18.30
N LEU A 21 -6.09 28.08 18.80
CA LEU A 21 -4.64 27.94 19.03
C LEU A 21 -3.89 27.36 17.83
N VAL A 22 -4.52 27.24 16.67
CA VAL A 22 -3.94 26.67 15.45
C VAL A 22 -3.62 27.80 14.47
N ASP A 23 -2.35 28.09 14.28
CA ASP A 23 -1.84 29.09 13.35
C ASP A 23 -1.07 28.43 12.21
N ILE A 24 -1.46 28.69 10.96
CA ILE A 24 -0.68 28.25 9.78
C ILE A 24 0.42 29.28 9.50
N ILE A 25 1.68 28.88 9.64
CA ILE A 25 2.84 29.76 9.47
C ILE A 25 3.22 29.88 7.99
N SER A 26 3.31 28.74 7.30
CA SER A 26 3.64 28.73 5.87
C SER A 26 3.25 27.42 5.22
N THR A 27 2.86 27.51 3.96
CA THR A 27 2.68 26.36 3.07
C THR A 27 3.79 26.39 2.04
N ARG A 28 4.56 25.30 1.93
CA ARG A 28 5.62 25.14 0.91
C ARG A 28 5.43 23.82 0.22
N GLU A 29 5.10 23.86 -1.08
CA GLU A 29 4.94 22.70 -1.97
C GLU A 29 4.06 21.60 -1.36
N ASP A 30 4.65 20.61 -0.68
CA ASP A 30 3.95 19.46 -0.10
C ASP A 30 3.93 19.45 1.45
N LEU A 31 4.30 20.57 2.07
CA LEU A 31 4.47 20.72 3.52
C LEU A 31 3.71 21.93 4.06
N ILE A 32 2.95 21.70 5.13
CA ILE A 32 2.37 22.76 5.95
C ILE A 32 3.21 22.90 7.22
N GLN A 33 3.65 24.12 7.51
CA GLN A 33 4.17 24.48 8.82
C GLN A 33 3.08 25.17 9.62
N ALA A 34 2.70 24.57 10.73
CA ALA A 34 1.71 25.08 11.66
C ALA A 34 2.32 25.24 13.04
N LYS A 35 1.79 26.19 13.80
CA LYS A 35 2.04 26.33 15.23
C LYS A 35 0.75 26.02 15.95
N VAL A 36 0.80 25.10 16.90
CA VAL A 36 -0.33 24.79 17.78
C VAL A 36 0.09 25.04 19.21
N ASP A 37 -0.55 26.02 19.86
CA ASP A 37 -0.13 26.55 21.17
C ASP A 37 1.36 26.99 21.18
N LYS A 38 2.25 26.21 21.80
CA LYS A 38 3.70 26.47 21.90
C LYS A 38 4.55 25.59 20.98
N HIS A 39 3.92 24.66 20.28
CA HIS A 39 4.57 23.59 19.55
C HIS A 39 4.50 23.82 18.04
N HIS A 40 5.61 23.55 17.35
CA HIS A 40 5.70 23.61 15.90
C HIS A 40 5.43 22.23 15.31
N LEU A 41 4.54 22.21 14.32
CA LEU A 41 4.16 21.03 13.57
C LEU A 41 4.50 21.23 12.09
N GLN A 42 5.23 20.28 11.53
CA GLN A 42 5.30 20.07 10.09
C GLN A 42 4.31 18.97 9.72
N TYR A 43 3.34 19.30 8.87
CA TYR A 43 2.35 18.38 8.33
C TYR A 43 2.60 18.11 6.85
N SER A 44 2.38 16.88 6.43
CA SER A 44 2.41 16.41 5.04
C SER A 44 1.37 15.31 4.88
N LEU A 45 0.96 15.05 3.65
CA LEU A 45 0.15 13.88 3.30
C LEU A 45 0.95 12.56 3.47
N GLU A 46 2.29 12.64 3.44
CA GLU A 46 3.17 11.51 3.75
C GLU A 46 3.50 11.44 5.24
N ASP A 47 3.05 10.37 5.89
CA ASP A 47 3.17 10.15 7.34
C ASP A 47 4.64 10.24 7.84
N GLU A 48 5.61 9.84 7.01
CA GLU A 48 7.05 9.89 7.31
C GLU A 48 7.60 11.32 7.42
N GLN A 49 6.96 12.27 6.74
CA GLN A 49 7.36 13.66 6.71
C GLN A 49 6.69 14.51 7.80
N VAL A 50 5.68 13.96 8.48
CA VAL A 50 5.00 14.61 9.61
C VAL A 50 5.93 14.66 10.83
N ARG A 51 6.13 15.85 11.39
CA ARG A 51 6.96 16.06 12.58
C ARG A 51 6.29 17.04 13.53
N CYS A 52 6.36 16.75 14.82
CA CYS A 52 6.00 17.68 15.89
C CYS A 52 7.17 17.77 16.87
N ASP A 53 7.42 18.96 17.41
CA ASP A 53 8.44 19.20 18.43
C ASP A 53 8.02 18.78 19.86
N CYS A 54 6.78 18.31 20.05
CA CYS A 54 6.33 17.83 21.36
C CYS A 54 6.86 16.43 21.72
N ASP A 55 7.14 16.21 23.00
CA ASP A 55 7.66 14.94 23.53
C ASP A 55 6.75 13.74 23.24
N PHE A 56 5.44 13.98 23.20
CA PHE A 56 4.44 12.93 23.01
C PHE A 56 4.53 12.35 21.59
N PHE A 57 4.74 13.21 20.59
CA PHE A 57 4.95 12.78 19.20
C PHE A 57 6.26 12.00 19.03
N ALA A 58 7.34 12.42 19.71
CA ALA A 58 8.62 11.70 19.64
C ALA A 58 8.48 10.23 20.09
N LYS A 59 7.64 9.97 21.10
CA LYS A 59 7.42 8.63 21.68
C LYS A 59 6.36 7.80 20.94
N LYS A 60 5.28 8.45 20.49
CA LYS A 60 4.08 7.75 20.00
C LYS A 60 3.79 7.98 18.52
N LYS A 61 4.50 8.92 17.88
CA LYS A 61 4.29 9.38 16.50
C LYS A 61 2.91 10.00 16.23
N TYR A 62 2.15 10.33 17.26
CA TYR A 62 0.92 11.13 17.18
C TYR A 62 0.84 12.04 18.40
N CYS A 63 0.04 13.10 18.33
CA CYS A 63 -0.21 14.04 19.44
C CYS A 63 -1.48 14.86 19.20
N GLU A 64 -1.93 15.58 20.24
CA GLU A 64 -3.06 16.51 20.13
C GLU A 64 -2.82 17.64 19.11
N HIS A 65 -1.59 18.15 18.97
CA HIS A 65 -1.24 19.18 17.98
C HIS A 65 -1.46 18.71 16.54
N LEU A 66 -1.03 17.47 16.24
CA LEU A 66 -1.28 16.86 14.94
C LEU A 66 -2.79 16.70 14.69
N ALA A 67 -3.52 16.23 15.70
CA ALA A 67 -4.97 16.07 15.59
C ALA A 67 -5.69 17.42 15.37
N ALA A 68 -5.21 18.51 15.98
CA ALA A 68 -5.73 19.85 15.78
C ALA A 68 -5.56 20.33 14.33
N VAL A 69 -4.38 20.11 13.75
CA VAL A 69 -4.11 20.46 12.34
C VAL A 69 -4.89 19.58 11.37
N GLU A 70 -5.01 18.26 11.62
CA GLU A 70 -5.88 17.40 10.81
C GLU A 70 -7.35 17.83 10.87
N TYR A 71 -7.80 18.32 12.02
CA TYR A 71 -9.16 18.82 12.18
C TYR A 71 -9.35 20.15 11.45
N TYR A 72 -8.37 21.06 11.53
CA TYR A 72 -8.34 22.32 10.78
C TYR A 72 -8.50 22.07 9.28
N LEU A 73 -7.66 21.18 8.71
CA LEU A 73 -7.67 20.86 7.28
C LEU A 73 -8.98 20.24 6.80
N LYS A 74 -9.71 19.55 7.68
CA LYS A 74 -10.99 18.89 7.32
C LYS A 74 -12.22 19.76 7.51
N ASN A 75 -12.18 20.73 8.42
CA ASN A 75 -13.39 21.44 8.86
C ASN A 75 -13.36 22.95 8.60
N ASN A 76 -12.17 23.55 8.45
CA ASN A 76 -12.04 24.96 8.07
C ASN A 76 -12.07 25.11 6.53
N THR A 77 -12.66 26.19 6.02
CA THR A 77 -12.69 26.49 4.58
C THR A 77 -11.28 26.70 4.01
N GLU A 78 -10.45 27.50 4.68
CA GLU A 78 -9.05 27.73 4.29
C GLU A 78 -8.23 26.44 4.43
N GLY A 79 -8.52 25.64 5.45
CA GLY A 79 -7.88 24.34 5.66
C GLY A 79 -8.18 23.32 4.56
N LYS A 80 -9.41 23.31 4.04
CA LYS A 80 -9.79 22.44 2.92
C LYS A 80 -9.10 22.85 1.64
N GLU A 81 -9.07 24.13 1.34
CA GLU A 81 -8.36 24.67 0.16
C GLU A 81 -6.87 24.27 0.20
N LEU A 82 -6.21 24.43 1.36
CA LEU A 82 -4.83 23.99 1.54
C LEU A 82 -4.65 22.47 1.37
N SER A 83 -5.59 21.67 1.86
CA SER A 83 -5.55 20.20 1.69
C SER A 83 -5.72 19.79 0.23
N ASP A 84 -6.58 20.47 -0.51
CA ASP A 84 -6.83 20.20 -1.92
C ASP A 84 -5.63 20.65 -2.78
N GLU A 85 -5.04 21.81 -2.48
CA GLU A 85 -3.79 22.29 -3.10
C GLU A 85 -2.65 21.29 -2.90
N LEU A 86 -2.42 20.81 -1.67
CA LEU A 86 -1.38 19.80 -1.37
C LEU A 86 -1.61 18.49 -2.12
N SER A 87 -2.86 18.05 -2.22
CA SER A 87 -3.21 16.82 -2.94
C SER A 87 -2.92 16.98 -4.43
N SER A 88 -3.32 18.11 -5.02
CA SER A 88 -3.09 18.42 -6.43
C SER A 88 -1.61 18.57 -6.78
N HIS A 89 -0.79 19.14 -5.88
CA HIS A 89 0.65 19.25 -6.08
C HIS A 89 1.33 17.88 -6.04
N GLN A 90 0.93 16.98 -5.13
CA GLN A 90 1.43 15.61 -5.10
C GLN A 90 1.04 14.82 -6.36
N GLU A 91 -0.20 14.94 -6.83
CA GLU A 91 -0.65 14.28 -8.07
C GLU A 91 0.16 14.76 -9.28
N ASN A 92 0.33 16.08 -9.42
CA ASN A 92 1.15 16.66 -10.49
C ASN A 92 2.62 16.22 -10.42
N GLN A 93 3.21 16.12 -9.22
CA GLN A 93 4.58 15.60 -9.06
C GLN A 93 4.69 14.11 -9.38
N GLN A 94 3.68 13.31 -9.04
CA GLN A 94 3.64 11.88 -9.40
C GLN A 94 3.48 11.69 -10.91
N GLU A 95 2.62 12.47 -11.56
CA GLU A 95 2.46 12.49 -13.02
C GLU A 95 3.73 12.95 -13.73
N THR A 96 4.39 14.00 -13.22
CA THR A 96 5.65 14.49 -13.79
C THR A 96 6.76 13.47 -13.62
N LYS A 97 6.89 12.81 -12.44
CA LYS A 97 7.84 11.70 -12.22
C LYS A 97 7.57 10.52 -13.15
N LYS A 98 6.31 10.16 -13.40
CA LYS A 98 5.92 9.14 -14.38
C LYS A 98 6.33 9.52 -15.81
N ASN A 99 6.21 10.80 -16.18
CA ASN A 99 6.54 11.28 -17.52
C ASN A 99 8.05 11.52 -17.74
N THR A 100 8.82 11.87 -16.71
CA THR A 100 10.27 12.10 -16.82
C THR A 100 11.13 10.84 -16.59
N SER A 101 10.54 9.78 -16.03
CA SER A 101 11.18 8.48 -15.97
C SER A 101 11.02 7.80 -17.32
N PHE A 102 12.06 7.84 -18.14
CA PHE A 102 12.15 7.11 -19.41
C PHE A 102 11.96 5.58 -19.24
N GLY A 103 11.91 5.07 -17.99
CA GLY A 103 11.58 3.69 -17.64
C GLY A 103 10.09 3.39 -17.35
N SER A 104 9.20 4.39 -17.22
CA SER A 104 7.77 4.16 -16.92
C SER A 104 6.92 3.90 -18.14
N VAL A 105 7.31 4.37 -19.32
CA VAL A 105 6.62 4.06 -20.60
C VAL A 105 6.71 2.56 -20.94
N PHE A 106 7.73 1.87 -20.42
CA PHE A 106 7.81 0.41 -20.47
C PHE A 106 6.83 -0.28 -19.50
N LEU A 107 6.50 0.35 -18.36
CA LEU A 107 5.59 -0.19 -17.34
C LEU A 107 4.11 0.08 -17.64
N ASP A 108 3.77 1.15 -18.37
CA ASP A 108 2.38 1.43 -18.78
C ASP A 108 1.82 0.38 -19.76
N GLY A 109 2.69 -0.39 -20.42
CA GLY A 109 2.30 -1.58 -21.20
C GLY A 109 1.94 -2.81 -20.36
N LEU A 110 2.15 -2.77 -19.04
CA LEU A 110 1.97 -3.91 -18.13
C LEU A 110 0.73 -3.82 -17.23
N VAL A 111 -0.09 -2.76 -17.32
CA VAL A 111 -1.35 -2.69 -16.55
C VAL A 111 -2.43 -3.55 -17.25
N ILE A 112 -2.29 -4.86 -17.06
CA ILE A 112 -3.34 -5.86 -17.25
C ILE A 112 -3.93 -6.08 -15.85
N ASN A 113 -5.26 -6.05 -15.74
CA ASN A 113 -6.07 -6.24 -14.52
C ASN A 113 -5.42 -7.11 -13.42
N ASP A 114 -4.74 -6.49 -12.46
CA ASP A 114 -4.26 -7.19 -11.26
C ASP A 114 -5.34 -7.18 -10.18
N ASP A 115 -6.10 -8.28 -10.11
CA ASP A 115 -6.62 -8.77 -8.83
C ASP A 115 -5.40 -9.25 -8.01
N ASP A 116 -4.65 -8.30 -7.45
CA ASP A 116 -3.34 -8.46 -6.78
C ASP A 116 -3.40 -9.34 -5.50
N THR A 117 -4.57 -9.91 -5.23
CA THR A 117 -4.80 -10.87 -4.14
C THR A 117 -4.52 -12.31 -4.57
N THR A 118 -4.67 -12.64 -5.86
CA THR A 118 -4.63 -14.03 -6.34
C THR A 118 -3.24 -14.42 -6.84
N LYS A 119 -2.40 -14.95 -5.94
CA LYS A 119 -1.06 -15.45 -6.30
C LYS A 119 -1.08 -16.96 -6.48
N TYR A 120 -0.59 -17.50 -7.60
CA TYR A 120 -0.42 -18.94 -7.76
C TYR A 120 1.00 -19.35 -7.37
N ARG A 121 1.13 -20.49 -6.70
CA ARG A 121 2.43 -21.09 -6.36
C ARG A 121 2.51 -22.49 -6.97
N LEU A 122 3.64 -22.76 -7.62
CA LEU A 122 4.02 -24.07 -8.13
C LEU A 122 5.15 -24.64 -7.25
N ALA A 123 5.00 -25.88 -6.80
CA ALA A 123 5.99 -26.56 -5.98
C ALA A 123 6.27 -27.97 -6.50
N ALA A 124 7.55 -28.33 -6.58
CA ALA A 124 8.01 -29.66 -6.98
C ALA A 124 8.69 -30.37 -5.80
N TYR A 125 8.30 -31.62 -5.56
CA TYR A 125 8.83 -32.47 -4.49
C TYR A 125 9.38 -33.74 -5.11
N GLY A 126 10.65 -34.05 -4.84
CA GLY A 126 11.27 -35.32 -5.21
C GLY A 126 11.33 -36.24 -4.00
N SER A 127 10.96 -37.51 -4.17
CA SER A 127 11.15 -38.56 -3.16
C SER A 127 11.80 -39.77 -3.81
N GLN A 128 12.74 -40.43 -3.14
CA GLN A 128 13.36 -41.64 -3.66
C GLN A 128 12.32 -42.77 -3.68
N SER A 129 12.27 -43.50 -4.79
CA SER A 129 11.44 -44.67 -4.93
C SER A 129 11.82 -45.71 -3.86
N PRO A 130 10.86 -46.24 -3.09
CA PRO A 130 11.16 -47.30 -2.13
C PRO A 130 11.51 -48.63 -2.80
N TYR A 131 11.35 -48.73 -4.12
CA TYR A 131 11.54 -49.97 -4.90
C TYR A 131 12.64 -49.86 -5.98
N SER A 132 13.20 -48.68 -6.22
CA SER A 132 14.24 -48.46 -7.23
C SER A 132 15.16 -47.28 -6.88
N SER A 133 16.23 -47.07 -7.64
CA SER A 133 17.11 -45.90 -7.52
C SER A 133 16.51 -44.62 -8.12
N ASP A 134 15.26 -44.67 -8.59
CA ASP A 134 14.61 -43.54 -9.26
C ASP A 134 14.02 -42.55 -8.26
N TYR A 135 13.77 -41.32 -8.73
CA TYR A 135 13.09 -40.28 -7.96
C TYR A 135 11.65 -40.11 -8.48
N TRP A 136 10.69 -40.18 -7.57
CA TRP A 136 9.30 -39.85 -7.81
C TRP A 136 9.09 -38.35 -7.58
N TRP A 137 8.73 -37.67 -8.66
CA TRP A 137 8.42 -36.24 -8.64
C TRP A 137 6.93 -36.01 -8.46
N THR A 138 6.59 -35.15 -7.52
CA THR A 138 5.23 -34.66 -7.29
C THR A 138 5.19 -33.16 -7.55
N LEU A 139 4.30 -32.74 -8.44
CA LEU A 139 4.08 -31.33 -8.75
C LEU A 139 2.76 -30.87 -8.11
N LYS A 140 2.81 -29.75 -7.38
CA LYS A 140 1.68 -29.18 -6.65
C LYS A 140 1.44 -27.73 -7.06
N ILE A 141 0.18 -27.35 -7.20
CA ILE A 141 -0.25 -25.98 -7.51
C ILE A 141 -1.21 -25.51 -6.43
N ASN A 142 -1.01 -24.32 -5.87
CA ASN A 142 -1.94 -23.73 -4.91
C ASN A 142 -2.22 -22.26 -5.23
N ARG A 143 -3.43 -21.82 -4.92
CA ARG A 143 -3.87 -20.42 -5.03
C ARG A 143 -3.74 -19.77 -3.66
N LEU A 144 -2.87 -18.79 -3.50
CA LEU A 144 -2.70 -18.07 -2.24
C LEU A 144 -3.85 -17.06 -2.04
N PRO A 145 -4.27 -16.83 -0.79
CA PRO A 145 -3.69 -17.37 0.45
C PRO A 145 -4.17 -18.78 0.85
N ASP A 146 -4.93 -19.50 0.01
CA ASP A 146 -5.40 -20.86 0.31
C ASP A 146 -4.23 -21.84 0.48
N GLU A 147 -4.36 -22.70 1.49
CA GLU A 147 -3.40 -23.76 1.81
C GLU A 147 -3.65 -25.02 0.98
N ARG A 148 -4.81 -25.13 0.34
CA ARG A 148 -5.16 -26.29 -0.47
C ARG A 148 -4.32 -26.32 -1.75
N ALA A 149 -3.49 -27.36 -1.86
CA ALA A 149 -2.71 -27.64 -3.04
C ALA A 149 -3.34 -28.76 -3.87
N TYR A 150 -3.48 -28.53 -5.17
CA TYR A 150 -3.81 -29.57 -6.14
C TYR A 150 -2.55 -30.32 -6.57
N VAL A 151 -2.60 -31.65 -6.58
CA VAL A 151 -1.53 -32.50 -7.09
C VAL A 151 -1.76 -32.77 -8.58
N VAL A 152 -0.80 -32.37 -9.40
CA VAL A 152 -0.83 -32.61 -10.85
C VAL A 152 -0.63 -34.11 -11.12
N ARG A 153 -1.65 -34.75 -11.70
CA ARG A 153 -1.65 -36.20 -11.97
C ARG A 153 -0.86 -36.57 -13.22
N ASP A 154 -1.04 -35.79 -14.28
CA ASP A 154 -0.30 -35.96 -15.54
C ASP A 154 0.63 -34.76 -15.73
N ILE A 155 1.86 -34.93 -15.27
CA ILE A 155 2.90 -33.91 -15.34
C ILE A 155 3.26 -33.60 -16.79
N LYS A 156 3.26 -34.59 -17.68
CA LYS A 156 3.66 -34.39 -19.09
C LYS A 156 2.62 -33.56 -19.84
N ALA A 157 1.34 -33.88 -19.66
CA ALA A 157 0.25 -33.07 -20.21
C ALA A 157 0.28 -31.65 -19.64
N PHE A 158 0.46 -31.51 -18.32
CA PHE A 158 0.58 -30.20 -17.67
C PHE A 158 1.72 -29.36 -18.26
N LEU A 159 2.94 -29.91 -18.37
CA LEU A 159 4.09 -29.20 -18.93
C LEU A 159 3.88 -28.82 -20.41
N THR A 160 3.13 -29.62 -21.17
CA THR A 160 2.78 -29.31 -22.55
C THR A 160 1.82 -28.12 -22.61
N VAL A 161 0.83 -28.08 -21.71
CA VAL A 161 -0.09 -26.96 -21.59
C VAL A 161 0.63 -25.69 -21.16
N VAL A 162 1.52 -25.76 -20.16
CA VAL A 162 2.35 -24.63 -19.72
C VAL A 162 3.21 -24.12 -20.88
N ARG A 163 3.88 -25.02 -21.61
CA ARG A 163 4.72 -24.66 -22.77
C ARG A 163 3.93 -23.95 -23.87
N ASN A 164 2.68 -24.35 -24.06
CA ASN A 164 1.80 -23.81 -25.08
C ASN A 164 0.93 -22.66 -24.55
N GLU A 165 1.22 -22.16 -23.34
CA GLU A 165 0.47 -21.08 -22.67
C GLU A 165 -1.05 -21.34 -22.62
N GLY A 166 -1.44 -22.61 -22.48
CA GLY A 166 -2.83 -23.04 -22.50
C GLY A 166 -3.50 -23.03 -21.12
N TYR A 167 -4.82 -23.24 -21.14
CA TYR A 167 -5.62 -23.42 -19.93
C TYR A 167 -5.51 -24.85 -19.39
N TYR A 168 -5.19 -24.99 -18.11
CA TYR A 168 -5.15 -26.29 -17.44
C TYR A 168 -6.35 -26.44 -16.50
N GLN A 169 -7.15 -27.47 -16.72
CA GLN A 169 -8.33 -27.73 -15.91
C GLN A 169 -7.96 -28.44 -14.60
N ILE A 170 -8.36 -27.86 -13.47
CA ILE A 170 -8.21 -28.42 -12.13
C ILE A 170 -9.61 -28.71 -11.56
N GLY A 171 -10.08 -29.95 -11.70
CA GLY A 171 -11.43 -30.32 -11.27
C GLY A 171 -12.52 -29.59 -12.06
N LYS A 172 -13.36 -28.80 -11.38
CA LYS A 172 -14.38 -27.92 -12.00
C LYS A 172 -13.91 -26.48 -12.24
N ILE A 173 -12.67 -26.17 -11.89
CA ILE A 173 -12.09 -24.82 -12.00
C ILE A 173 -11.08 -24.83 -13.15
N ILE A 174 -11.14 -23.81 -14.01
CA ILE A 174 -10.16 -23.60 -15.08
C ILE A 174 -9.12 -22.62 -14.55
N LEU A 175 -7.84 -23.01 -14.52
CA LEU A 175 -6.77 -22.04 -14.28
C LEU A 175 -6.28 -21.49 -15.61
N ASN A 176 -6.24 -20.16 -15.65
CA ASN A 176 -5.43 -19.44 -16.61
C ASN A 176 -3.99 -19.38 -16.06
N LEU A 177 -3.02 -19.84 -16.84
CA LEU A 177 -1.60 -19.87 -16.44
C LEU A 177 -0.85 -18.58 -16.82
N TYR A 178 -1.58 -17.54 -17.23
CA TYR A 178 -1.03 -16.20 -17.44
C TYR A 178 -0.94 -15.41 -16.12
N HIS A 179 0.26 -15.38 -15.55
CA HIS A 179 0.96 -14.23 -14.94
C HIS A 179 2.36 -14.67 -14.52
#